data_AF-A0A368FLC8-F1
#
_entry.id   AF-A0A368FLC8-F1
#
_cell.length_a   1.000
_cell.length_b   1.000
_cell.length_c   1.000
_cell.angle_alpha   90.00
_cell.angle_beta   90.00
_cell.angle_gamma   90.00
#
_symmetry.space_group_name_H-M   'P 1'
#
loop_
_entity.id
_entity.type
_entity.pdbx_description
1 polymer ?
#
loop_
_entity_poly.entity_id
_entity_poly.type
_entity_poly.pdbx_seq_one_letter_code
_entity_poly.pdbx_strand_id
1 'polypeptide(L)'
;MQLASVKARGMYAPRPIVARAKLGNLNFNRMDRLNNAIDTLVDETCSGLSKPKFARAAARDTGVKLSREDAADIMTEILTAFRAKFVQGVEELVKNSEVEQKLADLKILAGKCKERNEQIGITDGYRPLGVEHDLEGPLYPVVAGFHDTLTNINSTLDENIESSREKLKEAKEQVNTLAKMADSLLNKK
;
A
#
# COMPACT_ATOMS: atom_id res chain seq x y z
N MET A 1 1.99 -44.44 -38.02
CA MET A 1 2.13 -43.12 -37.37
C MET A 1 1.65 -43.24 -35.93
N GLN A 2 2.57 -43.26 -34.98
CA GLN A 2 2.28 -43.30 -33.54
C GLN A 2 1.94 -41.88 -33.09
N LEU A 3 0.73 -41.66 -32.56
CA LEU A 3 0.38 -40.45 -31.84
C LEU A 3 0.72 -40.67 -30.36
N ALA A 4 1.72 -39.93 -29.89
CA ALA A 4 2.22 -39.97 -28.53
C ALA A 4 1.15 -39.48 -27.54
N SER A 5 0.96 -40.29 -26.50
CA SER A 5 0.15 -39.99 -25.32
C SER A 5 0.72 -38.76 -24.59
N VAL A 6 -0.01 -37.64 -24.62
CA VAL A 6 0.20 -36.52 -23.70
C VAL A 6 -0.52 -36.87 -22.39
N LYS A 7 0.17 -37.61 -21.52
CA LYS A 7 -0.37 -38.05 -20.23
C LYS A 7 -0.21 -36.91 -19.21
N ALA A 8 -1.35 -36.29 -18.88
CA ALA A 8 -1.68 -35.55 -17.66
C ALA A 8 -0.51 -35.05 -16.79
N ARG A 9 -0.18 -33.75 -16.90
CA ARG A 9 0.48 -33.00 -15.84
C ARG A 9 -0.41 -31.82 -15.47
N GLY A 10 -0.91 -31.82 -14.24
CA GLY A 10 -1.75 -30.76 -13.68
C GLY A 10 -3.18 -31.20 -13.39
N MET A 11 -3.38 -32.29 -12.63
CA MET A 11 -4.66 -32.46 -11.93
C MET A 11 -4.73 -31.37 -10.86
N TYR A 12 -5.51 -30.32 -11.13
CA TYR A 12 -5.88 -29.33 -10.11
C TYR A 12 -6.60 -30.07 -8.98
N ALA A 13 -5.95 -30.17 -7.84
CA ALA A 13 -6.61 -30.57 -6.60
C ALA A 13 -7.35 -29.33 -6.09
N PRO A 14 -8.68 -29.35 -5.96
CA PRO A 14 -9.40 -28.24 -5.33
C PRO A 14 -8.81 -27.99 -3.95
N ARG A 15 -8.54 -26.71 -3.63
CA ARG A 15 -8.09 -26.32 -2.28
C ARG A 15 -9.17 -26.78 -1.29
N PRO A 16 -8.79 -27.29 -0.10
CA PRO A 16 -9.77 -27.77 0.87
C PRO A 16 -10.78 -26.66 1.17
N ILE A 17 -12.04 -26.90 0.79
CA ILE A 17 -13.17 -26.03 1.10
C ILE A 17 -13.26 -26.00 2.63
N VAL A 18 -12.88 -24.87 3.22
CA VAL A 18 -13.14 -24.64 4.64
C VAL A 18 -14.65 -24.59 4.78
N ALA A 19 -15.21 -25.67 5.30
CA ALA A 19 -16.63 -25.83 5.54
C ALA A 19 -17.19 -24.56 6.21
N ARG A 20 -18.41 -24.22 5.79
CA ARG A 20 -19.26 -23.09 6.20
C ARG A 20 -19.44 -23.05 7.72
N ALA A 21 -18.37 -22.73 8.44
CA ALA A 21 -18.36 -22.54 9.88
C ALA A 21 -18.73 -21.08 10.13
N LYS A 22 -19.74 -20.90 10.99
CA LYS A 22 -20.23 -19.64 11.53
C LYS A 22 -19.14 -18.57 11.54
N LEU A 23 -19.40 -17.46 10.85
CA LEU A 23 -18.59 -16.23 10.78
C LEU A 23 -18.48 -15.55 12.16
N GLY A 24 -17.94 -16.25 13.14
CA GLY A 24 -17.51 -15.74 14.42
C GLY A 24 -16.00 -15.71 14.44
N ASN A 25 -15.42 -14.51 14.50
CA ASN A 25 -14.06 -14.22 14.93
C ASN A 25 -12.98 -15.24 14.52
N LEU A 26 -12.59 -15.21 13.26
CA LEU A 26 -11.31 -15.75 12.83
C LEU A 26 -10.59 -14.69 12.01
N ASN A 27 -9.33 -14.49 12.38
CA ASN A 27 -8.40 -13.49 11.87
C ASN A 27 -7.99 -13.83 10.42
N PHE A 28 -8.96 -13.96 9.50
CA PHE A 28 -8.74 -14.39 8.13
C PHE A 28 -7.91 -13.34 7.38
N ASN A 29 -6.84 -13.79 6.73
CA ASN A 29 -6.07 -12.98 5.81
C ASN A 29 -7.03 -12.48 4.71
N ARG A 30 -6.94 -11.19 4.34
CA ARG A 30 -7.78 -10.62 3.27
C ARG A 30 -7.57 -11.36 1.94
N MET A 31 -6.36 -11.88 1.73
CA MET A 31 -6.04 -12.71 0.58
C MET A 31 -6.79 -14.04 0.58
N ASP A 32 -6.92 -14.71 1.72
CA ASP A 32 -7.68 -15.97 1.83
C ASP A 32 -9.16 -15.75 1.47
N ARG A 33 -9.72 -14.63 1.92
CA ARG A 33 -11.10 -14.24 1.59
C ARG A 33 -11.27 -13.99 0.10
N LEU A 34 -10.30 -13.32 -0.53
CA LEU A 34 -10.30 -13.06 -1.96
C LEU A 34 -10.19 -14.38 -2.75
N ASN A 35 -9.24 -15.24 -2.39
CA ASN A 35 -9.06 -16.56 -3.01
C ASN A 35 -10.33 -17.41 -2.91
N ASN A 36 -10.96 -17.45 -1.74
CA ASN A 36 -12.22 -18.20 -1.56
C ASN A 36 -13.36 -17.65 -2.43
N ALA A 37 -13.46 -16.32 -2.56
CA ALA A 37 -14.47 -15.70 -3.42
C ALA A 37 -14.23 -16.02 -4.91
N ILE A 38 -12.95 -16.02 -5.33
CA ILE A 38 -12.54 -16.40 -6.68
C ILE A 38 -12.86 -17.87 -6.96
N ASP A 39 -12.48 -18.78 -6.06
CA ASP A 39 -12.74 -20.21 -6.20
C ASP A 39 -14.27 -20.48 -6.27
N THR A 40 -15.06 -19.78 -5.44
CA THR A 40 -16.53 -19.87 -5.46
C THR A 40 -17.11 -19.41 -6.81
N LEU A 41 -16.64 -18.28 -7.35
CA LEU A 41 -17.07 -17.77 -8.65
C LEU A 41 -16.78 -18.78 -9.78
N VAL A 42 -15.60 -19.40 -9.75
CA VAL A 42 -15.21 -20.42 -10.73
C VAL A 42 -16.11 -21.65 -10.61
N ASP A 43 -16.38 -22.10 -9.40
CA ASP A 43 -17.24 -23.26 -9.15
C ASP A 43 -18.68 -23.04 -9.63
N GLU A 44 -19.26 -21.88 -9.32
CA GLU A 44 -20.60 -21.50 -9.77
C GLU A 44 -20.67 -21.40 -11.30
N THR A 45 -19.66 -20.80 -11.93
CA THR A 45 -19.55 -20.71 -13.39
C THR A 45 -19.46 -22.09 -14.02
N CYS A 46 -18.59 -22.96 -13.50
CA CYS A 46 -18.43 -24.32 -14.01
C CYS A 46 -19.69 -25.16 -13.82
N SER A 47 -20.37 -25.03 -12.68
CA SER A 47 -21.64 -25.70 -12.42
C SER A 47 -22.72 -25.30 -13.43
N GLY A 48 -22.83 -23.99 -13.72
CA GLY A 48 -23.76 -23.46 -14.73
C GLY A 48 -23.52 -24.02 -16.14
N LEU A 49 -22.24 -24.21 -16.50
CA LEU A 49 -21.81 -24.68 -17.81
C LEU A 49 -21.78 -26.21 -17.96
N SER A 50 -21.81 -26.97 -16.87
CA SER A 50 -21.61 -28.43 -16.85
C SER A 50 -22.61 -29.29 -17.64
N LYS A 51 -23.73 -28.74 -18.10
CA LYS A 51 -24.82 -29.54 -18.68
C LYS A 51 -24.45 -30.01 -20.10
N PRO A 52 -24.46 -31.33 -20.40
CA PRO A 52 -24.15 -31.87 -21.73
C PRO A 52 -25.09 -31.39 -22.85
N LYS A 53 -26.22 -30.76 -22.51
CA LYS A 53 -27.13 -30.16 -23.49
C LYS A 53 -26.48 -29.01 -24.27
N PHE A 54 -25.50 -28.30 -23.68
CA PHE A 54 -24.83 -27.18 -24.33
C PHE A 54 -23.91 -27.67 -25.46
N ALA A 55 -23.06 -28.66 -25.18
CA ALA A 55 -22.24 -29.31 -26.22
C ALA A 55 -23.09 -29.95 -27.32
N ARG A 56 -24.18 -30.63 -26.96
CA ARG A 56 -25.09 -31.22 -27.96
C ARG A 56 -25.84 -30.19 -28.80
N ALA A 57 -26.17 -29.02 -28.25
CA ALA A 57 -26.77 -27.94 -29.01
C ALA A 57 -25.75 -27.40 -30.04
N ALA A 58 -24.53 -27.08 -29.61
CA ALA A 58 -23.47 -26.62 -30.49
C ALA A 58 -23.11 -27.63 -31.59
N ALA A 59 -23.11 -28.93 -31.28
CA ALA A 59 -22.85 -29.98 -32.27
C ALA A 59 -23.97 -30.10 -33.32
N ARG A 60 -25.24 -29.87 -32.94
CA ARG A 60 -26.35 -29.86 -33.90
C ARG A 60 -26.21 -28.72 -34.90
N ASP A 61 -25.76 -27.55 -34.46
CA ASP A 61 -25.56 -26.38 -35.31
C ASP A 61 -24.46 -26.62 -36.38
N THR A 62 -23.54 -27.56 -36.12
CA THR A 62 -22.49 -27.98 -37.06
C THR A 62 -22.82 -29.27 -37.83
N GLY A 63 -24.04 -29.81 -37.67
CA GLY A 63 -24.49 -31.04 -38.33
C GLY A 63 -23.96 -32.34 -37.70
N VAL A 64 -23.29 -32.28 -36.55
CA VAL A 64 -22.72 -33.44 -35.85
C VAL A 64 -23.70 -33.98 -34.81
N LYS A 65 -23.95 -35.29 -34.85
CA LYS A 65 -24.80 -35.97 -33.87
C LYS A 65 -23.95 -36.51 -32.73
N LEU A 66 -24.04 -35.86 -31.56
CA LEU A 66 -23.23 -36.20 -30.40
C LEU A 66 -24.04 -37.00 -29.37
N SER A 67 -23.49 -38.10 -28.87
CA SER A 67 -24.13 -38.90 -27.82
C SER A 67 -24.15 -38.13 -26.50
N ARG A 68 -24.91 -38.63 -25.51
CA ARG A 68 -24.97 -38.00 -24.18
C ARG A 68 -23.66 -38.17 -23.42
N GLU A 69 -23.00 -39.32 -23.60
CA GLU A 69 -21.74 -39.68 -22.93
C GLU A 69 -20.59 -38.86 -23.51
N ASP A 70 -20.42 -38.86 -24.84
CA ASP A 70 -19.39 -38.04 -25.50
C ASP A 70 -19.55 -36.55 -25.16
N ALA A 71 -20.80 -36.06 -25.04
CA ALA A 71 -21.07 -34.68 -24.67
C ALA A 71 -20.70 -34.37 -23.22
N ALA A 72 -20.85 -35.34 -22.32
CA ALA A 72 -20.44 -35.19 -20.94
C ALA A 72 -18.91 -35.18 -20.81
N ASP A 73 -18.22 -36.01 -21.59
CA ASP A 73 -16.77 -36.07 -21.63
C ASP A 73 -16.18 -34.76 -22.20
N ILE A 74 -16.69 -34.28 -23.33
CA ILE A 74 -16.28 -32.99 -23.91
C ILE A 74 -16.50 -31.84 -22.91
N MET A 75 -17.67 -31.79 -22.24
CA MET A 75 -17.92 -30.75 -21.25
C MET A 75 -16.94 -30.83 -20.08
N THR A 76 -16.58 -32.04 -19.63
CA THR A 76 -15.61 -32.25 -18.55
C THR A 76 -14.23 -31.76 -18.95
N GLU A 77 -13.79 -32.03 -20.18
CA GLU A 77 -12.53 -31.52 -20.72
C GLU A 77 -12.51 -29.98 -20.82
N ILE A 78 -13.58 -29.38 -21.35
CA ILE A 78 -13.73 -27.92 -21.46
C ILE A 78 -13.66 -27.28 -20.07
N LEU A 79 -14.39 -27.81 -19.09
CA LEU A 79 -14.40 -27.28 -17.73
C LEU A 79 -13.03 -27.41 -17.05
N THR A 80 -12.34 -28.52 -17.27
CA THR A 80 -11.00 -28.75 -16.73
C THR A 80 -10.00 -27.74 -17.32
N ALA A 81 -10.03 -27.55 -18.65
CA ALA A 81 -9.18 -26.58 -19.32
C ALA A 81 -9.49 -25.13 -18.91
N PHE A 82 -10.79 -24.81 -18.76
CA PHE A 82 -11.24 -23.50 -18.28
C PHE A 82 -10.70 -23.22 -16.87
N ARG A 83 -10.89 -24.14 -15.92
CA ARG A 83 -10.39 -24.00 -14.55
C ARG A 83 -8.88 -23.76 -14.51
N ALA A 84 -8.11 -24.57 -15.24
CA ALA A 84 -6.66 -24.45 -15.28
C ALA A 84 -6.21 -23.08 -15.82
N LYS A 85 -6.76 -22.63 -16.95
CA LYS A 85 -6.43 -21.32 -17.53
C LYS A 85 -6.86 -20.17 -16.63
N PHE A 86 -8.03 -20.28 -15.99
CA PHE A 86 -8.53 -19.26 -15.11
C PHE A 86 -7.63 -19.08 -13.88
N VAL A 87 -7.27 -20.19 -13.21
CA VAL A 87 -6.35 -20.16 -12.06
C VAL A 87 -5.01 -19.54 -12.45
N GLN A 88 -4.44 -19.95 -13.58
CA GLN A 88 -3.19 -19.38 -14.09
C GLN A 88 -3.31 -17.87 -14.31
N GLY A 89 -4.40 -17.39 -14.94
CA GLY A 89 -4.63 -15.97 -15.17
C GLY A 89 -4.81 -15.17 -13.88
N VAL A 90 -5.46 -15.75 -12.86
CA VAL A 90 -5.58 -15.13 -11.54
C VAL A 90 -4.22 -15.04 -10.84
N GLU A 91 -3.43 -16.12 -10.86
CA GLU A 91 -2.08 -16.13 -10.28
C GLU A 91 -1.18 -15.07 -10.92
N GLU A 92 -1.24 -14.96 -12.25
CA GLU A 92 -0.52 -13.93 -13.00
C GLU A 92 -0.99 -12.52 -12.62
N LEU A 93 -2.30 -12.29 -12.53
CA LEU A 93 -2.86 -11.00 -12.11
C LEU A 93 -2.42 -10.62 -10.70
N VAL A 94 -2.50 -11.55 -9.75
CA VAL A 94 -2.11 -11.36 -8.35
C VAL A 94 -0.64 -10.99 -8.26
N LYS A 95 0.22 -11.68 -9.01
CA LYS A 95 1.66 -11.42 -9.06
C LYS A 95 1.97 -10.07 -9.69
N ASN A 96 1.45 -9.80 -10.89
CA ASN A 96 1.74 -8.57 -11.64
C ASN A 96 1.20 -7.31 -10.96
N SER A 97 0.10 -7.44 -10.22
CA SER A 97 -0.55 -6.32 -9.53
C SER A 97 -0.11 -6.19 -8.07
N GLU A 98 0.73 -7.10 -7.58
CA GLU A 98 1.24 -7.15 -6.19
C GLU A 98 0.11 -7.12 -5.15
N VAL A 99 -1.01 -7.80 -5.44
CA VAL A 99 -2.23 -7.75 -4.61
C VAL A 99 -1.97 -8.28 -3.21
N GLU A 100 -1.18 -9.34 -3.07
CA GLU A 100 -0.85 -9.92 -1.76
C GLU A 100 -0.15 -8.91 -0.87
N GLN A 101 0.87 -8.22 -1.41
CA GLN A 101 1.61 -7.20 -0.68
C GLN A 101 0.71 -6.03 -0.30
N LYS A 102 -0.10 -5.51 -1.25
CA LYS A 102 -1.03 -4.41 -0.99
C LYS A 102 -2.08 -4.74 0.08
N LEU A 103 -2.60 -5.97 0.09
CA LEU A 103 -3.55 -6.43 1.10
C LEU A 103 -2.89 -6.61 2.48
N ALA A 104 -1.62 -7.03 2.53
CA ALA A 104 -0.84 -7.11 3.75
C ALA A 104 -0.55 -5.70 4.32
N ASP A 105 -0.08 -4.78 3.48
CA ASP A 105 0.19 -3.38 3.85
C ASP A 105 -1.08 -2.68 4.35
N LEU A 106 -2.20 -2.90 3.66
CA LEU A 106 -3.49 -2.37 4.08
C LEU A 106 -3.95 -2.91 5.43
N LYS A 107 -3.63 -4.17 5.77
CA LYS A 107 -3.92 -4.74 7.10
C LYS A 107 -3.10 -4.02 8.18
N ILE A 108 -1.81 -3.79 7.93
CA ILE A 108 -0.92 -3.08 8.85
C ILE A 108 -1.41 -1.63 9.03
N LEU A 109 -1.69 -0.94 7.92
CA LEU A 109 -2.15 0.45 7.93
C LEU A 109 -3.49 0.58 8.67
N ALA A 110 -4.46 -0.30 8.41
CA ALA A 110 -5.74 -0.29 9.11
C ALA A 110 -5.57 -0.51 10.63
N GLY A 111 -4.64 -1.36 11.05
CA GLY A 111 -4.30 -1.54 12.46
C GLY A 111 -3.73 -0.27 13.10
N LYS A 112 -2.72 0.32 12.46
CA LYS A 112 -2.10 1.58 12.92
C LYS A 112 -3.10 2.73 12.99
N CYS A 113 -3.95 2.88 11.99
CA CYS A 113 -5.00 3.90 11.97
C CYS A 113 -6.01 3.69 13.09
N LYS A 114 -6.45 2.45 13.34
CA LYS A 114 -7.38 2.14 14.42
C LYS A 114 -6.79 2.51 15.78
N GLU A 115 -5.57 2.07 16.06
CA GLU A 115 -4.86 2.38 17.31
C GLU A 115 -4.68 3.90 17.48
N ARG A 116 -4.25 4.59 16.43
CA ARG A 116 -4.06 6.04 16.49
C ARG A 116 -5.38 6.78 16.71
N ASN A 117 -6.45 6.39 16.03
CA ASN A 117 -7.79 6.97 16.16
C ASN A 117 -8.34 6.79 17.59
N GLU A 118 -8.14 5.61 18.18
CA GLU A 118 -8.50 5.34 19.58
C GLU A 118 -7.74 6.25 20.55
N GLN A 119 -6.44 6.48 20.33
CA GLN A 119 -5.63 7.39 21.16
C GLN A 119 -6.10 8.85 21.12
N ILE A 120 -6.56 9.32 19.97
CA ILE A 120 -6.94 10.72 19.76
C ILE A 120 -8.47 10.95 19.87
N GLY A 121 -9.24 9.91 20.22
CA GLY A 121 -10.70 10.00 20.39
C GLY A 121 -11.46 10.26 19.08
N ILE A 122 -10.85 9.99 17.94
CA ILE A 122 -11.49 10.18 16.63
C ILE A 122 -12.27 8.92 16.26
N THR A 123 -13.57 9.05 16.07
CA THR A 123 -14.45 7.96 15.68
C THR A 123 -14.69 7.88 14.17
N ASP A 124 -14.62 9.02 13.48
CA ASP A 124 -14.76 9.11 12.03
C ASP A 124 -13.39 9.12 11.34
N GLY A 125 -13.18 8.22 10.39
CA GLY A 125 -11.98 8.22 9.57
C GLY A 125 -11.85 9.48 8.71
N TYR A 126 -10.64 9.75 8.22
CA TYR A 126 -10.36 10.89 7.34
C TYR A 126 -11.35 10.94 6.16
N ARG A 127 -11.90 12.13 5.89
CA ARG A 127 -12.64 12.45 4.68
C ARG A 127 -11.96 13.62 3.98
N PRO A 128 -11.76 13.57 2.65
CA PRO A 128 -11.27 14.72 1.89
C PRO A 128 -12.22 15.91 2.08
N LEU A 129 -11.67 17.06 2.45
CA LEU A 129 -12.41 18.31 2.64
C LEU A 129 -12.10 19.32 1.53
N GLY A 130 -10.95 19.15 0.85
CA GLY A 130 -10.51 20.00 -0.25
C GLY A 130 -9.00 20.19 -0.21
N VAL A 131 -8.38 20.53 -1.34
CA VAL A 131 -6.90 20.56 -1.49
C VAL A 131 -6.22 21.38 -0.39
N GLU A 132 -6.76 22.54 -0.04
CA GLU A 132 -6.16 23.41 1.00
C GLU A 132 -6.17 22.75 2.38
N HIS A 133 -7.32 22.25 2.84
CA HIS A 133 -7.45 21.59 4.15
C HIS A 133 -6.72 20.24 4.21
N ASP A 134 -6.71 19.51 3.10
CA ASP A 134 -6.05 18.21 2.98
C ASP A 134 -4.52 18.33 3.02
N LEU A 135 -3.97 19.48 2.56
CA LEU A 135 -2.53 19.76 2.58
C LEU A 135 -2.04 20.40 3.88
N GLU A 136 -2.91 21.09 4.62
CA GLU A 136 -2.54 21.79 5.86
C GLU A 136 -1.90 20.83 6.88
N GLY A 137 -2.53 19.68 7.13
CA GLY A 137 -2.02 18.67 8.06
C GLY A 137 -0.64 18.13 7.69
N PRO A 138 -0.44 17.60 6.47
CA PRO A 138 0.87 17.11 6.01
C PRO A 138 1.97 18.17 5.93
N LEU A 139 1.63 19.44 5.64
CA LEU A 139 2.61 20.52 5.54
C LEU A 139 3.04 21.08 6.88
N TYR A 140 2.19 20.99 7.92
CA TYR A 140 2.46 21.54 9.23
C TYR A 140 3.83 21.13 9.83
N PRO A 141 4.27 19.86 9.81
CA PRO A 141 5.58 19.46 10.34
C PRO A 141 6.76 20.12 9.59
N VAL A 142 6.61 20.37 8.29
CA VAL A 142 7.64 21.03 7.48
C VAL A 142 7.74 22.50 7.86
N VAL A 143 6.59 23.17 7.97
CA VAL A 143 6.52 24.58 8.39
C VAL A 143 7.05 24.76 9.80
N ALA A 144 6.69 23.88 10.73
CA ALA A 144 7.20 23.87 12.10
C ALA A 144 8.74 23.71 12.13
N GLY A 145 9.30 22.77 11.36
CA GLY A 145 10.74 22.58 11.27
C GLY A 145 11.49 23.81 10.73
N PHE A 146 10.93 24.50 9.75
CA PHE A 146 11.49 25.78 9.28
C PHE A 146 11.40 26.87 10.34
N HIS A 147 10.28 26.97 11.04
CA HIS A 147 10.08 27.95 12.10
C HIS A 147 11.09 27.76 13.24
N ASP A 148 11.29 26.52 13.69
CA ASP A 148 12.27 26.17 14.73
C ASP A 148 13.69 26.53 14.29
N THR A 149 14.04 26.20 13.05
CA THR A 149 15.36 26.49 12.48
C THR A 149 15.62 28.00 12.41
N LEU A 150 14.66 28.78 11.90
CA LEU A 150 14.79 30.23 11.79
C LEU A 150 14.87 30.88 13.17
N THR A 151 14.09 30.38 14.14
CA THR A 151 14.12 30.86 15.52
C THR A 151 15.49 30.64 16.15
N ASN A 152 16.08 29.46 15.98
CA ASN A 152 17.43 29.16 16.47
C ASN A 152 18.53 30.00 15.81
N ILE A 153 18.41 30.25 14.50
CA ILE A 153 19.35 31.14 13.79
C ILE A 153 19.23 32.55 14.35
N ASN A 154 18.01 33.03 14.58
CA ASN A 154 17.77 34.38 15.10
C ASN A 154 18.35 34.54 16.51
N SER A 155 18.11 33.59 17.42
CA SER A 155 18.69 33.64 18.76
C SER A 155 20.22 33.61 18.73
N THR A 156 20.81 32.78 17.86
CA THR A 156 22.27 32.73 17.67
C THR A 156 22.82 34.06 17.13
N LEU A 157 22.09 34.72 16.24
CA LEU A 157 22.49 36.01 15.71
C LEU A 157 22.44 37.10 16.79
N ASP A 158 21.37 37.12 17.59
CA ASP A 158 21.22 38.06 18.72
C ASP A 158 22.36 37.92 19.73
N GLU A 159 22.71 36.67 20.10
CA GLU A 159 23.86 36.39 20.99
C GLU A 159 25.18 36.89 20.40
N ASN A 160 25.41 36.67 19.10
CA ASN A 160 26.62 37.14 18.42
C ASN A 160 26.69 38.67 18.33
N ILE A 161 25.55 39.34 18.10
CA ILE A 161 25.46 40.81 18.08
C ILE A 161 25.81 41.37 19.45
N GLU A 162 25.24 40.82 20.52
CA GLU A 162 25.55 41.27 21.89
C GLU A 162 27.01 41.03 22.24
N SER A 163 27.57 39.86 21.95
CA SER A 163 29.01 39.59 22.13
C SER A 163 29.89 40.58 21.36
N SER A 164 29.48 40.94 20.14
CA SER A 164 30.22 41.91 19.31
C SER A 164 30.11 43.34 19.84
N ARG A 165 28.94 43.72 20.37
CA ARG A 165 28.74 45.02 21.04
C ARG A 165 29.60 45.17 22.28
N GLU A 166 29.72 44.10 23.07
CA GLU A 166 30.56 44.09 24.27
C GLU A 166 32.04 44.25 23.91
N LYS A 167 32.54 43.48 22.94
CA LYS A 167 33.92 43.62 22.42
C LYS A 167 34.21 45.03 21.89
N LEU A 168 33.26 45.64 21.18
CA LEU A 168 33.40 47.00 20.67
C LEU A 168 33.47 48.03 21.80
N LYS A 169 32.68 47.84 22.86
CA LYS A 169 32.70 48.69 24.05
C LYS A 169 34.07 48.62 24.76
N GLU A 170 34.59 47.42 24.97
CA GLU A 170 35.92 47.21 25.56
C GLU A 170 37.03 47.86 24.72
N ALA A 171 37.01 47.65 23.40
CA ALA A 171 37.98 48.25 22.49
C ALA A 171 37.94 49.79 22.55
N LYS A 172 36.73 50.38 22.61
CA LYS A 172 36.56 51.84 22.77
C LYS A 172 37.14 52.35 24.09
N GLU A 173 36.95 51.63 25.18
CA GLU A 173 37.51 51.99 26.49
C GLU A 173 39.05 51.91 26.49
N GLN A 174 39.63 50.89 25.85
CA GLN A 174 41.07 50.77 25.67
C GLN A 174 41.66 51.92 24.85
N VAL A 175 41.04 52.25 23.71
CA VAL A 175 41.48 53.38 22.86
C VAL A 175 41.42 54.70 23.62
N ASN A 176 40.33 54.96 24.36
CA ASN A 176 40.22 56.16 25.18
C ASN A 176 41.29 56.23 26.29
N THR A 177 41.65 55.09 26.87
CA THR A 177 42.71 55.02 27.89
C THR A 177 44.07 55.33 27.27
N LEU A 178 44.38 54.75 26.11
CA LEU A 178 45.61 55.01 25.37
C LEU A 178 45.71 56.49 24.95
N ALA A 179 44.62 57.08 24.48
CA ALA A 179 44.57 58.50 24.11
C ALA A 179 44.91 59.40 25.32
N LYS A 180 44.30 59.16 26.48
CA LYS A 180 44.61 59.91 27.72
C LYS A 180 46.07 59.76 28.15
N MET A 181 46.64 58.56 28.01
CA MET A 181 48.06 58.32 28.31
C MET A 181 48.98 59.09 27.35
N ALA A 182 48.67 59.08 26.05
CA ALA A 182 49.40 59.84 25.05
C ALA A 182 49.35 61.35 25.31
N ASP A 183 48.17 61.89 25.59
CA ASP A 183 47.99 63.31 25.93
C ASP A 183 48.77 63.70 27.19
N SER A 184 48.76 62.83 28.23
CA SER A 184 49.53 63.07 29.44
C SER A 184 51.05 63.03 29.21
N LEU A 185 51.54 62.27 28.23
CA LEU A 185 52.96 62.22 27.88
C LEU A 185 53.38 63.46 27.08
N LEU A 186 52.51 63.95 26.19
CA LEU A 186 52.75 65.16 25.41
C LEU A 186 52.74 66.43 26.26
N ASN A 187 51.82 66.52 27.23
CA ASN A 187 51.69 67.69 28.12
C ASN A 187 52.70 67.72 29.28
N LYS A 188 53.62 66.75 29.37
CA LYS A 188 54.72 66.70 30.35
C LYS A 188 56.07 67.20 29.80
N LYS A 189 56.09 67.69 28.56
CA LYS A 189 57.22 68.43 27.97
C LYS A 189 57.01 69.93 28.12
#